data_AF-A0AAE7D841-F1
#
_entry.id   AF-A0AAE7D841-F1
#
_cell.length_a   1.000
_cell.length_b   1.000
_cell.length_c   1.000
_cell.angle_alpha   90.00
_cell.angle_beta   90.00
_cell.angle_gamma   90.00
#
_symmetry.space_group_name_H-M   'P 1'
#
loop_
_entity.id
_entity.type
_entity.pdbx_description
1 polymer ?
#
loop_
_entity_poly.entity_id
_entity_poly.type
_entity_poly.pdbx_seq_one_letter_code
_entity_poly.pdbx_strand_id
1 'polypeptide(L)'
;MQRNIILITAFFLFGLAAAAQDKTQGVIHYDLTMFLHASLKPDQLQYKDMIPETANSQEVLYFNGNKAKITRHQPEELQMEDGARVHIKMGDNELAFYEDGATGKAWALTEADGKKKLTEKDHPDPAKPRPGNNTRTILGFVCKEVNVNGKNGPLTLWVTPELPFRGGPLHTWTPEGAVLGVDSKKFKAVATTINYEPVKEEVVTIPTL
;
A
#
# COMPACT_ATOMS: atom_id res chain seq x y z
N MET A 1 27.07 -17.84 -71.87
CA MET A 1 26.06 -18.54 -71.05
C MET A 1 26.51 -18.50 -69.60
N GLN A 2 25.56 -18.30 -68.67
CA GLN A 2 25.67 -18.34 -67.20
C GLN A 2 26.37 -17.11 -66.56
N ARG A 3 25.74 -16.14 -65.87
CA ARG A 3 24.51 -15.93 -65.05
C ARG A 3 24.95 -15.57 -63.62
N ASN A 4 24.96 -14.26 -63.37
CA ASN A 4 25.15 -13.60 -62.07
C ASN A 4 24.19 -14.16 -61.01
N ILE A 5 24.64 -14.33 -59.77
CA ILE A 5 23.82 -14.14 -58.55
C ILE A 5 24.75 -13.61 -57.43
N ILE A 6 24.67 -12.30 -57.14
CA ILE A 6 25.18 -11.71 -55.90
C ILE A 6 24.00 -11.68 -54.93
N LEU A 7 24.11 -12.42 -53.82
CA LEU A 7 23.10 -12.44 -52.76
C LEU A 7 23.27 -11.19 -51.88
N ILE A 8 22.30 -10.26 -51.95
CA ILE A 8 22.19 -9.15 -51.00
C ILE A 8 21.26 -9.62 -49.87
N THR A 9 21.83 -10.01 -48.74
CA THR A 9 21.07 -10.32 -47.52
C THR A 9 20.77 -9.01 -46.79
N ALA A 10 19.59 -8.44 -47.06
CA ALA A 10 19.07 -7.30 -46.29
C ALA A 10 18.61 -7.80 -44.91
N PHE A 11 19.45 -7.57 -43.90
CA PHE A 11 19.12 -7.82 -42.50
C PHE A 11 18.16 -6.71 -42.02
N PHE A 12 16.86 -6.95 -42.16
CA PHE A 12 15.81 -6.06 -41.67
C PHE A 12 15.76 -6.19 -40.13
N LEU A 13 16.57 -5.40 -39.43
CA LEU A 13 16.44 -5.15 -38.00
C LEU A 13 15.13 -4.36 -37.78
N PHE A 14 14.01 -5.08 -37.70
CA PHE A 14 12.82 -4.55 -37.07
C PHE A 14 13.15 -4.35 -35.59
N GLY A 15 13.51 -3.12 -35.24
CA GLY A 15 13.56 -2.66 -33.86
C GLY A 15 12.15 -2.74 -33.29
N LEU A 16 11.84 -3.84 -32.62
CA LEU A 16 10.79 -3.88 -31.62
C LEU A 16 11.21 -2.87 -30.55
N ALA A 17 10.69 -1.65 -30.65
CA ALA A 17 10.63 -0.74 -29.52
C ALA A 17 9.77 -1.46 -28.48
N ALA A 18 10.42 -2.20 -27.57
CA ALA A 18 9.81 -2.60 -26.33
C ALA A 18 9.36 -1.29 -25.68
N ALA A 19 8.05 -1.03 -25.70
CA ALA A 19 7.48 0.03 -24.90
C ALA A 19 7.83 -0.32 -23.46
N ALA A 20 8.88 0.32 -22.93
CA ALA A 20 9.22 0.19 -21.54
C ALA A 20 8.01 0.68 -20.76
N GLN A 21 7.35 -0.23 -20.05
CA GLN A 21 6.23 0.11 -19.19
C GLN A 21 6.73 1.16 -18.20
N ASP A 22 6.08 2.32 -18.18
CA ASP A 22 6.49 3.42 -17.31
C ASP A 22 6.23 3.04 -15.85
N LYS A 23 7.29 2.59 -15.16
CA LYS A 23 7.23 2.16 -13.77
C LYS A 23 7.22 3.32 -12.77
N THR A 24 7.17 4.57 -13.25
CA THR A 24 7.10 5.75 -12.38
C THR A 24 5.69 6.03 -11.88
N GLN A 25 4.68 5.39 -12.44
CA GLN A 25 3.27 5.60 -12.07
C GLN A 25 2.48 4.30 -12.11
N GLY A 26 1.40 4.24 -11.33
CA GLY A 26 0.54 3.08 -11.30
C GLY A 26 -0.34 2.98 -10.06
N VAL A 27 -0.97 1.82 -9.94
CA VAL A 27 -1.94 1.50 -8.88
C VAL A 27 -1.54 0.19 -8.23
N ILE A 28 -1.49 0.18 -6.89
CA ILE A 28 -1.19 -0.97 -6.06
C ILE A 28 -2.43 -1.32 -5.23
N HIS A 29 -2.84 -2.59 -5.29
CA HIS A 29 -3.89 -3.12 -4.45
C HIS A 29 -3.29 -3.88 -3.28
N TYR A 30 -3.82 -3.64 -2.09
CA TYR A 30 -3.43 -4.33 -0.86
C TYR A 30 -4.62 -5.05 -0.25
N ASP A 31 -4.38 -6.27 0.21
CA ASP A 31 -5.28 -6.97 1.11
C ASP A 31 -4.81 -6.75 2.55
N LEU A 32 -5.74 -6.31 3.40
CA LEU A 32 -5.54 -6.09 4.81
C LEU A 32 -6.33 -7.17 5.57
N THR A 33 -5.67 -7.86 6.49
CA THR A 33 -6.32 -8.80 7.41
C THR A 33 -6.06 -8.33 8.83
N MET A 34 -7.14 -8.02 9.56
CA MET A 34 -7.12 -7.78 10.99
C MET A 34 -7.32 -9.09 11.75
N PHE A 35 -6.47 -9.36 12.73
CA PHE A 35 -6.64 -10.47 13.68
C PHE A 35 -7.41 -9.93 14.89
N LEU A 36 -8.74 -10.03 14.84
CA LEU A 36 -9.64 -9.39 15.82
C LEU A 36 -9.45 -10.01 17.21
N HIS A 37 -9.35 -11.34 17.28
CA HIS A 37 -9.09 -12.04 18.56
C HIS A 37 -7.77 -11.62 19.20
N ALA A 38 -6.71 -11.44 18.40
CA ALA A 38 -5.42 -10.96 18.89
C ALA A 38 -5.44 -9.48 19.30
N SER A 39 -6.51 -8.76 18.94
CA SER A 39 -6.72 -7.34 19.24
C SER A 39 -7.63 -7.11 20.45
N LEU A 40 -8.30 -8.16 20.97
CA LEU A 40 -9.20 -8.06 22.11
C LEU A 40 -8.44 -7.71 23.40
N LYS A 41 -9.01 -6.79 24.18
CA LYS A 41 -8.56 -6.51 25.55
C LYS A 41 -9.03 -7.61 26.51
N PRO A 42 -8.41 -7.76 27.70
CA PRO A 42 -8.79 -8.81 28.65
C PRO A 42 -10.28 -8.83 29.03
N ASP A 43 -10.89 -7.67 29.18
CA ASP A 43 -12.32 -7.48 29.48
C ASP A 43 -13.24 -7.81 28.29
N GLN A 44 -12.70 -7.87 27.08
CA GLN A 44 -13.44 -8.19 25.86
C GLN A 44 -13.38 -9.67 25.49
N LEU A 45 -12.55 -10.47 26.17
CA LEU A 45 -12.38 -11.90 25.87
C LEU A 45 -13.68 -12.69 26.04
N GLN A 46 -14.60 -12.22 26.88
CA GLN A 46 -15.92 -12.83 27.05
C GLN A 46 -16.80 -12.78 25.80
N TYR A 47 -16.50 -11.88 24.85
CA TYR A 47 -17.21 -11.76 23.58
C TYR A 47 -16.50 -12.49 22.43
N LYS A 48 -15.40 -13.22 22.71
CA LYS A 48 -14.57 -13.84 21.68
C LYS A 48 -15.37 -14.77 20.76
N ASP A 49 -16.30 -15.54 21.32
CA ASP A 49 -17.13 -16.48 20.56
C ASP A 49 -18.17 -15.76 19.68
N MET A 50 -18.45 -14.49 19.96
CA MET A 50 -19.34 -13.63 19.17
C MET A 50 -18.59 -12.76 18.17
N ILE A 51 -17.26 -12.80 18.12
CA ILE A 51 -16.44 -11.95 17.25
C ILE A 51 -15.70 -12.87 16.26
N PRO A 52 -15.71 -12.59 14.96
CA PRO A 52 -14.96 -13.41 14.01
C PRO A 52 -13.46 -13.36 14.31
N GLU A 53 -12.71 -14.40 13.93
CA GLU A 53 -11.27 -14.44 14.18
C GLU A 53 -10.54 -13.32 13.41
N THR A 54 -11.00 -13.03 12.20
CA THR A 54 -10.43 -12.02 11.31
C THR A 54 -11.46 -11.15 10.62
N ALA A 55 -11.08 -9.92 10.27
CA ALA A 55 -11.78 -9.08 9.31
C ALA A 55 -10.84 -8.68 8.17
N ASN A 56 -11.34 -8.65 6.94
CA ASN A 56 -10.56 -8.27 5.77
C ASN A 56 -11.04 -6.93 5.22
N SER A 57 -10.11 -6.12 4.74
CA SER A 57 -10.38 -4.88 4.01
C SER A 57 -9.36 -4.70 2.89
N GLN A 58 -9.57 -3.70 2.05
CA GLN A 58 -8.66 -3.42 0.93
C GLN A 58 -8.22 -1.97 0.94
N GLU A 59 -6.97 -1.75 0.55
CA GLU A 59 -6.44 -0.43 0.25
C GLU A 59 -5.95 -0.37 -1.19
N VAL A 60 -6.14 0.80 -1.80
CA VAL A 60 -5.62 1.11 -3.11
C VAL A 60 -4.67 2.28 -2.98
N LEU A 61 -3.42 2.08 -3.41
CA LEU A 61 -2.38 3.11 -3.46
C LEU A 61 -2.15 3.49 -4.92
N TYR A 62 -2.41 4.76 -5.22
CA TYR A 62 -2.09 5.39 -6.49
C TYR A 62 -0.74 6.09 -6.34
N PHE A 63 0.19 5.90 -7.28
CA PHE A 63 1.48 6.60 -7.28
C PHE A 63 1.76 7.25 -8.63
N ASN A 64 2.41 8.40 -8.58
CA ASN A 64 3.02 9.06 -9.73
C ASN A 64 4.30 9.77 -9.24
N GLY A 65 5.45 9.25 -9.67
CA GLY A 65 6.76 9.62 -9.15
C GLY A 65 6.85 9.32 -7.65
N ASN A 66 7.22 10.34 -6.89
CA ASN A 66 7.37 10.34 -5.44
C ASN A 66 6.05 10.57 -4.68
N LYS A 67 4.97 10.94 -5.37
CA LYS A 67 3.68 11.25 -4.74
C LYS A 67 2.81 10.00 -4.71
N ALA A 68 2.13 9.78 -3.59
CA ALA A 68 1.19 8.69 -3.43
C ALA A 68 -0.13 9.15 -2.79
N LYS A 69 -1.22 8.47 -3.15
CA LYS A 69 -2.53 8.59 -2.51
C LYS A 69 -3.02 7.19 -2.15
N ILE A 70 -3.46 7.02 -0.91
CA ILE A 70 -4.06 5.79 -0.41
C ILE A 70 -5.54 6.03 -0.17
N THR A 71 -6.37 5.10 -0.61
CA THR A 71 -7.81 5.05 -0.28
C THR A 71 -8.13 3.69 0.29
N ARG A 72 -8.91 3.64 1.37
CA ARG A 72 -9.36 2.40 2.00
C ARG A 72 -10.81 2.11 1.61
N HIS A 73 -11.05 0.90 1.11
CA HIS A 73 -12.39 0.35 1.05
C HIS A 73 -12.73 -0.20 2.44
N GLN A 74 -13.70 0.43 3.12
CA GLN A 74 -14.17 -0.09 4.40
C GLN A 74 -14.78 -1.48 4.20
N PRO A 75 -14.57 -2.42 5.14
CA PRO A 75 -15.27 -3.70 5.08
C PRO A 75 -16.79 -3.46 5.09
N GLU A 76 -17.52 -4.23 4.29
CA GLU A 76 -18.98 -4.28 4.37
C GLU A 76 -19.41 -4.70 5.79
N GLU A 77 -20.58 -4.25 6.26
CA GLU A 77 -21.13 -4.61 7.57
C GLU A 77 -21.11 -6.14 7.75
N LEU A 78 -20.43 -6.63 8.78
CA LEU A 78 -20.46 -8.04 9.11
C LEU A 78 -21.78 -8.37 9.81
N GLN A 79 -22.60 -9.19 9.16
CA GLN A 79 -23.79 -9.79 9.74
C GLN A 79 -23.41 -11.06 10.48
N MET A 80 -23.68 -11.11 11.79
CA MET A 80 -23.52 -12.30 12.61
C MET A 80 -24.67 -13.29 12.34
N GLU A 81 -24.45 -14.58 12.60
CA GLU A 81 -25.47 -15.63 12.45
C GLU A 81 -26.73 -15.39 13.30
N ASP A 82 -26.62 -14.67 14.43
CA ASP A 82 -27.75 -14.31 15.31
C ASP A 82 -28.41 -12.96 14.93
N GLY A 83 -28.15 -12.43 13.72
CA GLY A 83 -28.74 -11.18 13.23
C GLY A 83 -28.17 -9.89 13.85
N ALA A 84 -27.26 -10.00 14.82
CA ALA A 84 -26.50 -8.86 15.32
C ALA A 84 -25.54 -8.32 14.24
N ARG A 85 -25.54 -7.00 14.01
CA ARG A 85 -24.64 -6.35 13.06
C ARG A 85 -23.49 -5.70 13.80
N VAL A 86 -22.26 -6.09 13.49
CA VAL A 86 -21.07 -5.46 14.06
C VAL A 86 -20.43 -4.54 13.03
N HIS A 87 -20.46 -3.24 13.33
CA HIS A 87 -19.74 -2.24 12.56
C HIS A 87 -18.27 -2.23 13.00
N ILE A 88 -17.40 -2.88 12.22
CA ILE A 88 -15.95 -2.77 12.41
C ILE A 88 -15.50 -1.47 11.75
N LYS A 89 -15.48 -0.38 12.52
CA LYS A 89 -14.95 0.89 12.02
C LYS A 89 -13.42 0.86 12.02
N MET A 90 -12.82 0.68 10.84
CA MET A 90 -11.37 0.67 10.67
C MET A 90 -10.83 2.08 10.40
N GLY A 91 -10.68 2.88 11.46
CA GLY A 91 -10.13 4.24 11.42
C GLY A 91 -11.17 5.35 11.49
N ASP A 92 -10.70 6.59 11.39
CA ASP A 92 -11.56 7.77 11.28
C ASP A 92 -12.28 7.78 9.91
N ASN A 93 -13.22 8.70 9.69
CA ASN A 93 -13.86 8.93 8.38
C ASN A 93 -12.86 9.53 7.36
N GLU A 94 -11.73 8.85 7.17
CA GLU A 94 -10.69 9.22 6.24
C GLU A 94 -11.10 8.77 4.83
N LEU A 95 -11.16 9.75 3.93
CA LEU A 95 -11.46 9.55 2.52
C LEU A 95 -10.20 9.16 1.75
N ALA A 96 -9.07 9.76 2.11
CA ALA A 96 -7.78 9.51 1.47
C ALA A 96 -6.62 9.95 2.38
N PHE A 97 -5.48 9.29 2.20
CA PHE A 97 -4.20 9.68 2.77
C PHE A 97 -3.23 10.02 1.64
N TYR A 98 -2.60 11.18 1.70
CA TYR A 98 -1.65 11.67 0.70
C TYR A 98 -0.25 11.67 1.29
N GLU A 99 0.73 11.28 0.48
CA GLU A 99 2.14 11.27 0.86
C GLU A 99 3.01 11.85 -0.25
N ASP A 100 3.98 12.67 0.15
CA ASP A 100 5.07 13.13 -0.71
C ASP A 100 6.40 12.52 -0.23
N GLY A 101 6.89 11.52 -0.95
CA GLY A 101 8.13 10.82 -0.64
C GLY A 101 9.40 11.66 -0.79
N ALA A 102 9.35 12.82 -1.46
CA ALA A 102 10.50 13.74 -1.56
C ALA A 102 10.64 14.60 -0.32
N THR A 103 9.53 15.10 0.23
CA THR A 103 9.54 15.94 1.42
C THR A 103 9.33 15.16 2.71
N GLY A 104 8.81 13.92 2.63
CA GLY A 104 8.42 13.12 3.79
C GLY A 104 7.22 13.73 4.53
N LYS A 105 6.35 14.47 3.82
CA LYS A 105 5.13 15.04 4.39
C LYS A 105 3.92 14.20 4.01
N ALA A 106 2.93 14.18 4.91
CA ALA A 106 1.69 13.47 4.68
C ALA A 106 0.46 14.26 5.12
N TRP A 107 -0.69 13.95 4.53
CA TRP A 107 -1.97 14.60 4.83
C TRP A 107 -3.10 13.58 4.84
N ALA A 108 -3.96 13.66 5.85
CA ALA A 108 -5.22 12.91 5.88
C ALA A 108 -6.37 13.83 5.45
N LEU A 109 -7.13 13.40 4.44
CA LEU A 109 -8.39 14.00 4.06
C LEU A 109 -9.52 13.26 4.78
N THR A 110 -10.18 13.93 5.71
CA THR A 110 -11.29 13.39 6.49
C THR A 110 -12.58 14.13 6.20
N GLU A 111 -13.73 13.49 6.40
CA GLU A 111 -15.04 14.13 6.33
C GLU A 111 -15.83 13.98 7.62
N ALA A 112 -16.30 15.10 8.15
CA ALA A 112 -17.17 15.17 9.31
C ALA A 112 -18.27 16.19 9.04
N ASP A 113 -19.53 15.84 9.34
CA ASP A 113 -20.71 16.69 9.16
C ASP A 113 -20.83 17.29 7.73
N GLY A 114 -20.48 16.50 6.71
CA GLY A 114 -20.48 16.91 5.31
C GLY A 114 -19.37 17.92 4.93
N LYS A 115 -18.45 18.22 5.85
CA LYS A 115 -17.30 19.09 5.61
C LYS A 115 -16.03 18.27 5.52
N LYS A 116 -15.30 18.47 4.42
CA LYS A 116 -13.97 17.91 4.24
C LYS A 116 -12.95 18.75 5.01
N LYS A 117 -12.01 18.07 5.66
CA LYS A 117 -10.88 18.67 6.36
C LYS A 117 -9.61 17.94 5.96
N LEU A 118 -8.60 18.71 5.60
CA LEU A 118 -7.26 18.23 5.32
C LEU A 118 -6.41 18.53 6.55
N THR A 119 -5.73 17.50 7.07
CA THR A 119 -4.88 17.62 8.26
C THR A 119 -3.49 17.10 7.90
N GLU A 120 -2.47 17.93 8.03
CA GLU A 120 -1.07 17.49 7.93
C GLU A 120 -0.80 16.47 9.05
N LYS A 121 -0.11 15.41 8.70
CA LYS A 121 0.23 14.31 9.58
C LYS A 121 1.75 14.21 9.65
N ASP A 122 2.27 14.23 10.86
CA ASP A 122 3.63 13.82 11.09
C ASP A 122 3.72 12.30 10.89
N HIS A 123 4.75 11.84 10.19
CA HIS A 123 5.13 10.45 10.32
C HIS A 123 5.56 10.22 11.78
N PRO A 124 5.13 9.11 12.42
CA PRO A 124 5.54 8.82 13.78
C PRO A 124 7.07 8.93 13.87
N ASP A 125 7.55 9.66 14.88
CA ASP A 125 8.98 9.85 15.14
C ASP A 125 9.66 8.48 15.00
N PRO A 126 10.66 8.33 14.13
CA PRO A 126 11.38 7.09 13.94
C PRO A 126 12.03 6.68 15.25
N ALA A 127 11.29 5.97 16.10
CA ALA A 127 11.85 4.98 16.99
C ALA A 127 12.59 4.00 16.07
N LYS A 128 13.86 4.33 15.83
CA LYS A 128 14.72 3.96 14.69
C LYS A 128 14.27 2.70 13.99
N PRO A 129 13.85 2.77 12.71
CA PRO A 129 13.71 1.59 11.88
C PRO A 129 14.97 0.74 12.05
N ARG A 130 14.78 -0.50 12.48
CA ARG A 130 15.86 -1.46 12.65
C ARG A 130 15.86 -2.37 11.44
N PRO A 131 16.89 -2.34 10.59
CA PRO A 131 16.99 -3.29 9.50
C PRO A 131 17.00 -4.70 10.09
N GLY A 132 16.16 -5.57 9.54
CA GLY A 132 16.19 -6.99 9.83
C GLY A 132 17.18 -7.72 8.92
N ASN A 133 17.27 -9.04 9.10
CA ASN A 133 18.16 -9.89 8.30
C ASN A 133 17.40 -10.70 7.24
N ASN A 134 16.06 -10.65 7.26
CA ASN A 134 15.24 -11.42 6.35
C ASN A 134 14.91 -10.66 5.07
N THR A 135 14.67 -11.42 4.01
CA THR A 135 14.14 -10.92 2.74
C THR A 135 12.92 -11.72 2.35
N ARG A 136 12.02 -11.09 1.59
CA ARG A 136 10.80 -11.70 1.09
C ARG A 136 10.53 -11.19 -0.31
N THR A 137 10.14 -12.08 -1.23
CA THR A 137 9.70 -11.66 -2.56
C THR A 137 8.20 -11.39 -2.54
N ILE A 138 7.78 -10.19 -2.96
CA ILE A 138 6.37 -9.79 -3.09
C ILE A 138 6.18 -9.26 -4.52
N LEU A 139 5.31 -9.90 -5.31
CA LEU A 139 5.04 -9.53 -6.70
C LEU A 139 6.30 -9.41 -7.59
N GLY A 140 7.33 -10.20 -7.30
CA GLY A 140 8.62 -10.17 -8.01
C GLY A 140 9.64 -9.18 -7.46
N PHE A 141 9.28 -8.32 -6.52
CA PHE A 141 10.19 -7.38 -5.86
C PHE A 141 10.89 -8.02 -4.67
N VAL A 142 12.18 -7.76 -4.51
CA VAL A 142 12.92 -8.21 -3.33
C VAL A 142 12.71 -7.19 -2.22
N CYS A 143 11.92 -7.57 -1.21
CA CYS A 143 11.68 -6.75 -0.04
C CYS A 143 12.63 -7.12 1.09
N LYS A 144 13.17 -6.11 1.77
CA LYS A 144 13.97 -6.23 2.99
C LYS A 144 13.09 -6.01 4.21
N GLU A 145 13.40 -6.75 5.27
CA GLU A 145 12.75 -6.59 6.56
C GLU A 145 13.18 -5.28 7.24
N VAL A 146 12.21 -4.48 7.67
CA VAL A 146 12.44 -3.28 8.48
C VAL A 146 11.51 -3.30 9.69
N ASN A 147 12.10 -3.41 10.89
CA ASN A 147 11.36 -3.51 12.14
C ASN A 147 11.15 -2.12 12.76
N VAL A 148 9.91 -1.75 13.03
CA VAL A 148 9.55 -0.48 13.67
C VAL A 148 8.62 -0.71 14.87
N ASN A 149 8.66 0.19 15.84
CA ASN A 149 7.74 0.18 16.97
C ASN A 149 6.57 1.12 16.66
N GLY A 150 5.44 0.57 16.20
CA GLY A 150 4.24 1.36 15.99
C GLY A 150 3.48 1.65 17.28
N LYS A 151 2.46 2.51 17.19
CA LYS A 151 1.58 2.85 18.32
C LYS A 151 0.90 1.62 18.96
N ASN A 152 0.63 0.59 18.16
CA ASN A 152 -0.10 -0.61 18.58
C ASN A 152 0.80 -1.83 18.85
N GLY A 153 2.13 -1.63 18.88
CA GLY A 153 3.12 -2.68 19.08
C GLY A 153 4.18 -2.75 17.98
N PRO A 154 5.11 -3.71 18.07
CA PRO A 154 6.12 -3.94 17.05
C PRO A 154 5.46 -4.39 15.75
N LEU A 155 6.01 -3.90 14.64
CA LEU A 155 5.58 -4.28 13.30
C LEU A 155 6.80 -4.39 12.38
N THR A 156 6.65 -5.27 11.39
CA THR A 156 7.67 -5.57 10.39
C THR A 156 7.17 -5.06 9.05
N LEU A 157 7.92 -4.15 8.45
CA LEU A 157 7.69 -3.63 7.10
C LEU A 157 8.53 -4.44 6.11
N TRP A 158 7.92 -4.80 4.98
CA TRP A 158 8.61 -5.41 3.84
C TRP A 158 8.83 -4.34 2.77
N VAL A 159 10.08 -3.86 2.67
CA VAL A 159 10.41 -2.62 1.95
C VAL A 159 11.22 -2.92 0.69
N THR A 160 10.87 -2.31 -0.45
CA THR A 160 11.67 -2.35 -1.68
C THR A 160 12.06 -0.92 -2.13
N PRO A 161 13.33 -0.69 -2.51
CA PRO A 161 13.77 0.58 -3.09
C PRO A 161 13.48 0.67 -4.61
N GLU A 162 12.91 -0.38 -5.22
CA GLU A 162 12.74 -0.47 -6.68
C GLU A 162 11.56 0.37 -7.22
N LEU A 163 10.70 0.87 -6.33
CA LEU A 163 9.54 1.71 -6.67
C LEU A 163 9.85 3.20 -6.41
N PRO A 164 9.24 4.13 -7.17
CA PRO A 164 9.62 5.55 -7.20
C PRO A 164 9.12 6.37 -6.00
N PHE A 165 8.35 5.76 -5.09
CA PHE A 165 7.73 6.41 -3.95
C PHE A 165 8.19 5.79 -2.63
N ARG A 166 7.87 6.46 -1.53
CA ARG A 166 8.06 5.96 -0.17
C ARG A 166 6.70 5.76 0.49
N GLY A 167 6.68 4.88 1.48
CA GLY A 167 5.47 4.54 2.22
C GLY A 167 4.69 3.37 1.63
N GLY A 168 3.49 3.14 2.16
CA GLY A 168 2.65 2.01 1.76
C GLY A 168 1.39 1.86 2.62
N PRO A 169 0.84 0.64 2.73
CA PRO A 169 -0.49 0.43 3.32
C PRO A 169 -0.51 0.87 4.79
N LEU A 170 -1.70 1.16 5.32
CA LEU A 170 -1.90 1.57 6.72
C LEU A 170 -1.09 2.80 7.15
N HIS A 171 -0.81 3.70 6.19
CA HIS A 171 -0.01 4.93 6.38
C HIS A 171 1.42 4.63 6.86
N THR A 172 1.94 3.46 6.51
CA THR A 172 3.30 3.11 6.85
C THR A 172 4.27 3.94 6.05
N TRP A 173 5.36 4.34 6.70
CA TRP A 173 6.37 5.21 6.12
C TRP A 173 7.77 4.71 6.46
N THR A 174 8.68 4.81 5.49
CA THR A 174 10.09 4.54 5.68
C THR A 174 10.93 5.31 4.66
N PRO A 175 12.10 5.86 5.04
CA PRO A 175 13.01 6.47 4.08
C PRO A 175 13.64 5.45 3.11
N GLU A 176 13.57 4.15 3.42
CA GLU A 176 14.22 3.07 2.67
C GLU A 176 13.51 2.69 1.36
N GLY A 177 12.24 3.06 1.18
CA GLY A 177 11.50 2.80 -0.06
C GLY A 177 10.01 2.53 0.13
N ALA A 178 9.42 1.86 -0.85
CA ALA A 178 8.01 1.48 -0.84
C ALA A 178 7.78 0.24 0.04
N VAL A 179 6.71 0.27 0.83
CA VAL A 179 6.29 -0.84 1.69
C VAL A 179 5.28 -1.70 0.95
N LEU A 180 5.66 -2.92 0.57
CA LEU A 180 4.76 -3.87 -0.12
C LEU A 180 4.09 -4.86 0.84
N GLY A 181 4.49 -4.87 2.10
CA GLY A 181 3.83 -5.68 3.11
C GLY A 181 4.11 -5.19 4.53
N VAL A 182 3.20 -5.51 5.43
CA VAL A 182 3.29 -5.21 6.86
C VAL A 182 2.83 -6.43 7.62
N ASP A 183 3.65 -6.91 8.55
CA ASP A 183 3.30 -7.98 9.47
C ASP A 183 3.29 -7.45 10.92
N SER A 184 2.25 -7.81 11.66
CA SER A 184 2.17 -7.57 13.09
C SER A 184 1.37 -8.69 13.76
N LYS A 185 1.34 -8.70 15.10
CA LYS A 185 0.49 -9.63 15.85
C LYS A 185 -1.01 -9.38 15.68
N LYS A 186 -1.41 -8.16 15.28
CA LYS A 186 -2.81 -7.72 15.27
C LYS A 186 -3.40 -7.55 13.87
N PHE A 187 -2.54 -7.41 12.87
CA PHE A 187 -2.95 -7.29 11.48
C PHE A 187 -1.77 -7.64 10.56
N LYS A 188 -2.10 -7.96 9.32
CA LYS A 188 -1.17 -8.01 8.20
C LYS A 188 -1.73 -7.20 7.02
N ALA A 189 -0.85 -6.67 6.19
CA ALA A 189 -1.19 -6.07 4.91
C ALA A 189 -0.21 -6.57 3.86
N VAL A 190 -0.65 -6.88 2.65
CA VAL A 190 0.24 -7.33 1.57
C VAL A 190 -0.26 -6.84 0.22
N ALA A 191 0.66 -6.37 -0.63
CA ALA A 191 0.37 -6.00 -2.00
C ALA A 191 -0.03 -7.26 -2.80
N THR A 192 -1.16 -7.21 -3.47
CA THR A 192 -1.71 -8.31 -4.29
C THR A 192 -1.58 -8.06 -5.77
N THR A 193 -1.51 -6.79 -6.20
CA THR A 193 -1.34 -6.42 -7.62
C THR A 193 -0.67 -5.06 -7.73
N ILE A 194 0.19 -4.89 -8.76
CA ILE A 194 0.76 -3.60 -9.17
C ILE A 194 0.47 -3.44 -10.67
N ASN A 195 -0.35 -2.45 -11.01
CA ASN A 195 -0.68 -2.10 -12.38
C ASN A 195 0.05 -0.80 -12.73
N TYR A 196 1.05 -0.86 -13.62
CA TYR A 196 1.68 0.35 -14.14
C TYR A 196 0.83 0.91 -15.27
N GLU A 197 -0.10 1.77 -14.88
CA GLU A 197 -1.00 2.50 -15.74
C GLU A 197 -0.87 4.01 -15.48
N PRO A 198 -1.20 4.87 -16.46
CA PRO A 198 -1.11 6.30 -16.27
C PRO A 198 -2.00 6.79 -15.11
N VAL A 199 -1.38 7.43 -14.12
CA VAL A 199 -2.08 8.06 -12.98
C VAL A 199 -1.99 9.56 -13.16
N LYS A 200 -3.14 10.23 -13.35
CA LYS A 200 -3.17 11.70 -13.47
C LYS A 200 -2.58 12.34 -12.21
N GLU A 201 -1.77 13.38 -12.38
CA GLU A 201 -1.14 14.08 -11.26
C GLU A 201 -2.18 14.62 -10.25
N GLU A 202 -3.35 15.03 -10.73
CA GLU A 202 -4.50 15.46 -9.91
C GLU A 202 -4.94 14.41 -8.88
N VAL A 203 -4.77 13.12 -9.18
CA VAL A 203 -5.17 12.02 -8.27
C VAL A 203 -4.29 11.98 -7.04
N VAL A 204 -2.98 12.19 -7.21
CA VAL A 204 -1.98 12.12 -6.13
C VAL A 204 -1.61 13.49 -5.56
N THR A 205 -2.19 14.56 -6.10
CA THR A 205 -1.98 15.92 -5.61
C THR A 205 -2.87 16.19 -4.40
N ILE A 206 -2.25 16.82 -3.39
CA ILE A 206 -2.93 17.22 -2.16
C ILE A 206 -4.00 18.27 -2.50
N PRO A 207 -5.27 18.07 -2.11
CA PRO A 207 -6.33 19.00 -2.47
C PRO A 207 -6.22 20.32 -1.69
N THR A 208 -6.56 21.43 -2.35
CA THR A 208 -6.86 22.70 -1.70
C THR A 208 -8.34 22.72 -1.33
N LEU A 209 -8.66 22.88 -0.04
CA LEU A 209 -10.04 22.94 0.47
C LEU A 209 -10.60 24.36 0.52
#